data_AF-A0A7W3VLL4-F1
#
_entry.id   AF-A0A7W3VLL4-F1
#
_cell.length_a   1.000
_cell.length_b   1.000
_cell.length_c   1.000
_cell.angle_alpha   90.00
_cell.angle_beta   90.00
_cell.angle_gamma   90.00
#
_symmetry.space_group_name_H-M   'P 1'
#
loop_
_entity.id
_entity.type
_entity.pdbx_description
1 polymer ?
#
loop_
_entity_poly.entity_id
_entity_poly.type
_entity_poly.pdbx_seq_one_letter_code
_entity_poly.pdbx_strand_id
1 'polypeptide(L)'
;MKKSYSSLEQINHDLHILRIEREIHYQKINLALDQLKEETSPEKLIKNTLGTAGSLLKNSGSIQTLIATSIFRFFMRRKFKK
;
A
#
# COMPACT_ATOMS: atom_id res chain seq x y z
N MET A 1 25.35 -28.01 -9.89
CA MET A 1 25.67 -29.43 -9.58
C MET A 1 24.42 -30.27 -9.77
N LYS A 2 24.51 -31.40 -10.47
CA LYS A 2 23.40 -32.35 -10.62
C LYS A 2 23.28 -33.14 -9.31
N LYS A 3 22.09 -33.18 -8.68
CA LYS A 3 21.85 -34.06 -7.53
C LYS A 3 21.97 -35.51 -7.99
N SER A 4 22.72 -36.33 -7.25
CA SER A 4 22.83 -37.77 -7.46
C SER A 4 22.15 -38.45 -6.29
N TYR A 5 21.18 -39.31 -6.58
CA TYR A 5 20.42 -40.04 -5.57
C TYR A 5 20.99 -41.45 -5.44
N SER A 6 21.16 -41.93 -4.20
CA SER A 6 21.63 -43.30 -3.97
C SER A 6 20.49 -44.32 -3.81
N SER A 7 19.25 -43.87 -3.62
CA SER A 7 18.06 -44.74 -3.58
C SER A 7 16.78 -44.04 -4.08
N LEU A 8 15.76 -44.85 -4.41
CA LEU A 8 14.44 -44.36 -4.80
C LEU A 8 13.70 -43.70 -3.60
N GLU A 9 13.93 -44.17 -2.37
CA GLU A 9 13.38 -43.53 -1.17
C GLU A 9 13.83 -42.07 -1.03
N GLN A 10 15.09 -41.77 -1.35
CA GLN A 10 15.60 -40.40 -1.29
C GLN A 10 14.91 -39.49 -2.30
N ILE A 11 14.62 -40.01 -3.50
CA ILE A 11 13.88 -39.27 -4.52
C ILE A 11 12.46 -38.97 -4.02
N ASN A 12 11.77 -39.95 -3.46
CA ASN A 12 10.42 -39.77 -2.93
C ASN A 12 10.37 -38.77 -1.77
N HIS A 13 11.37 -38.80 -0.89
CA HIS A 13 11.49 -37.85 0.20
C HIS A 13 11.70 -36.41 -0.30
N ASP A 14 12.62 -36.22 -1.26
CA ASP A 14 12.84 -34.91 -1.90
C ASP A 14 11.58 -34.42 -2.63
N LEU A 15 10.87 -35.30 -3.34
CA LEU A 15 9.61 -34.96 -4.00
C LEU A 15 8.51 -34.57 -3.00
N HIS A 16 8.49 -35.19 -1.82
CA HIS A 16 7.58 -34.83 -0.75
C HIS A 16 7.90 -33.44 -0.19
N ILE A 17 9.17 -33.13 0.05
CA ILE A 17 9.61 -31.78 0.44
C ILE A 17 9.19 -30.76 -0.62
N LEU A 18 9.49 -31.01 -1.89
CA LEU A 18 9.14 -30.11 -2.99
C LEU A 18 7.62 -29.88 -3.09
N ARG A 19 6.81 -30.91 -2.80
CA ARG A 19 5.35 -30.76 -2.75
C ARG A 19 4.92 -29.82 -1.62
N ILE A 20 5.46 -30.01 -0.42
CA ILE A 20 5.16 -29.16 0.74
C ILE A 20 5.62 -27.71 0.49
N GLU A 21 6.84 -27.51 0.00
CA GLU A 21 7.36 -26.17 -0.33
C GLU A 21 6.47 -25.48 -1.35
N ARG A 22 6.07 -26.20 -2.41
CA ARG A 22 5.14 -25.68 -3.41
C ARG A 22 3.82 -25.24 -2.79
N GLU A 23 3.24 -26.04 -1.90
CA GLU A 23 1.99 -25.69 -1.21
C GLU A 23 2.15 -24.45 -0.33
N ILE A 24 3.27 -24.32 0.39
CA ILE A 24 3.60 -23.11 1.16
C ILE A 24 3.71 -21.89 0.23
N HIS A 25 4.39 -22.03 -0.91
CA HIS A 25 4.52 -20.95 -1.89
C HIS A 25 3.16 -20.52 -2.46
N TYR A 26 2.28 -21.46 -2.80
CA TYR A 26 0.92 -21.14 -3.24
C TYR A 26 0.15 -20.36 -2.17
N GLN A 27 0.22 -20.79 -0.91
CA GLN A 27 -0.44 -20.08 0.19
C GLN A 27 0.12 -18.67 0.38
N LYS A 28 1.44 -18.50 0.30
CA LYS A 28 2.09 -17.16 0.37
C LYS A 28 1.63 -16.24 -0.75
N ILE A 29 1.52 -16.75 -1.98
CA ILE A 29 1.04 -15.95 -3.12
C ILE A 29 -0.42 -15.53 -2.88
N ASN A 30 -1.29 -16.45 -2.47
CA ASN A 30 -2.69 -16.12 -2.18
C ASN A 30 -2.80 -15.06 -1.07
N LEU A 31 -2.06 -15.22 0.03
CA LEU A 31 -2.00 -14.24 1.11
C LEU A 31 -1.50 -12.87 0.62
N ALA A 32 -0.46 -12.85 -0.23
CA ALA A 32 0.05 -11.61 -0.80
C ALA A 32 -0.97 -10.94 -1.74
N LEU A 33 -1.72 -11.72 -2.53
CA LEU A 33 -2.79 -11.20 -3.38
C LEU A 33 -3.96 -10.64 -2.54
N ASP A 34 -4.33 -11.31 -1.46
CA ASP A 34 -5.37 -10.83 -0.54
C ASP A 34 -4.94 -9.54 0.17
N GLN A 35 -3.68 -9.47 0.63
CA GLN A 35 -3.09 -8.25 1.19
C GLN A 35 -3.05 -7.11 0.16
N LEU A 36 -2.60 -7.39 -1.06
CA LEU A 36 -2.60 -6.40 -2.14
C LEU A 36 -4.01 -5.91 -2.43
N LYS A 37 -5.03 -6.75 -2.46
CA LYS A 37 -6.43 -6.33 -2.60
C LYS A 37 -6.88 -5.46 -1.44
N GLU A 38 -6.50 -5.80 -0.22
CA GLU A 38 -6.87 -5.05 0.97
C GLU A 38 -6.19 -3.66 0.99
N GLU A 39 -4.93 -3.57 0.57
CA GLU A 39 -4.14 -2.34 0.49
C GLU A 39 -4.50 -1.46 -0.73
N THR A 40 -4.77 -2.08 -1.88
CA THR A 40 -5.21 -1.39 -3.10
C THR A 40 -6.71 -1.10 -3.10
N SER A 41 -7.44 -1.56 -2.08
CA SER A 41 -8.83 -1.18 -1.88
C SER A 41 -8.95 0.34 -1.91
N PRO A 42 -9.74 0.91 -2.84
CA PRO A 42 -9.89 2.36 -2.97
C PRO A 42 -10.30 3.02 -1.66
N GLU A 43 -11.06 2.33 -0.80
CA GLU A 43 -11.46 2.84 0.52
C GLU A 43 -10.28 3.13 1.44
N LYS A 44 -9.25 2.27 1.47
CA LYS A 44 -8.06 2.50 2.31
C LYS A 44 -7.16 3.56 1.72
N LEU A 45 -6.99 3.60 0.40
CA LEU A 45 -6.24 4.65 -0.28
C LEU A 45 -6.89 6.03 -0.06
N ILE A 46 -8.22 6.13 -0.18
CA ILE A 46 -8.96 7.37 0.07
C ILE A 46 -8.85 7.76 1.54
N LYS A 47 -9.03 6.83 2.49
CA LYS A 47 -8.93 7.11 3.93
C LYS A 47 -7.53 7.56 4.35
N ASN A 48 -6.48 6.94 3.81
CA ASN A 48 -5.10 7.31 4.10
C ASN A 48 -4.71 8.63 3.42
N THR A 49 -5.08 8.86 2.16
CA THR A 49 -4.77 10.13 1.48
C THR A 49 -5.55 11.31 2.05
N LEU A 50 -6.84 11.17 2.32
CA LEU A 50 -7.65 12.20 2.98
C LEU A 50 -7.23 12.41 4.44
N GLY A 51 -6.89 11.34 5.15
CA GLY A 51 -6.39 11.42 6.54
C GLY A 51 -5.06 12.16 6.63
N THR A 52 -4.13 11.90 5.71
CA THR A 52 -2.83 12.56 5.67
C THR A 52 -2.95 14.00 5.19
N ALA A 53 -3.72 14.27 4.13
CA ALA A 53 -3.97 15.64 3.66
C ALA A 53 -4.69 16.48 4.72
N GLY A 54 -5.71 15.92 5.39
CA GLY A 54 -6.42 16.57 6.49
C GLY A 54 -5.54 16.80 7.71
N SER A 55 -4.64 15.86 8.05
CA SER A 55 -3.69 16.00 9.15
C SER A 55 -2.62 17.05 8.85
N LEU A 56 -2.03 17.06 7.65
CA LEU A 56 -1.05 18.07 7.22
C LEU A 56 -1.66 19.48 7.19
N LEU A 57 -2.90 19.60 6.73
CA LEU A 57 -3.66 20.85 6.82
C LEU A 57 -3.92 21.26 8.26
N LYS A 58 -4.22 20.33 9.17
CA LYS A 58 -4.49 20.63 10.59
C LYS A 58 -3.23 20.97 11.41
N ASN A 59 -2.09 20.34 11.12
CA ASN A 59 -0.87 20.46 11.92
C ASN A 59 0.09 21.55 11.46
N SER A 60 -0.12 22.13 10.27
CA SER A 60 0.70 23.23 9.78
C SER A 60 -0.10 24.54 9.82
N GLY A 61 0.13 25.36 10.85
CA GLY A 61 -0.46 26.70 10.95
C GLY A 61 -0.04 27.63 9.79
N SER A 62 1.08 27.33 9.12
CA SER A 62 1.58 28.06 7.95
C SER A 62 0.76 27.80 6.69
N ILE A 63 0.36 26.56 6.40
CA ILE A 63 -0.46 26.28 5.19
C ILE A 63 -1.88 26.83 5.36
N GLN A 64 -2.47 26.75 6.56
CA GLN A 64 -3.78 27.34 6.81
C GLN A 64 -3.78 28.85 6.60
N THR A 65 -2.74 29.55 7.05
CA THR A 65 -2.61 31.01 6.86
C THR A 65 -2.36 31.38 5.41
N LEU A 66 -1.65 30.57 4.62
CA LEU A 66 -1.50 30.77 3.17
C LEU A 66 -2.81 30.59 2.40
N ILE A 67 -3.59 29.55 2.74
CA ILE A 67 -4.90 29.30 2.14
C ILE A 67 -5.87 30.42 2.53
N ALA A 68 -5.94 30.77 3.82
CA ALA A 68 -6.78 31.86 4.32
C ALA A 68 -6.42 33.20 3.67
N THR A 69 -5.12 33.52 3.56
CA THR A 69 -4.64 34.75 2.91
C THR A 69 -4.99 34.76 1.42
N SER A 70 -4.92 33.62 0.73
CA SER A 70 -5.27 33.53 -0.69
C SER A 70 -6.77 33.74 -0.92
N ILE A 71 -7.62 33.11 -0.10
CA ILE A 71 -9.08 33.30 -0.15
C ILE A 71 -9.45 34.74 0.22
N PHE A 72 -8.86 35.29 1.28
CA PHE A 72 -9.07 36.67 1.70
C PHE A 72 -8.63 37.68 0.62
N ARG A 73 -7.45 37.47 0.00
CA ARG A 73 -6.96 38.31 -1.10
C ARG A 73 -7.85 38.23 -2.33
N PHE A 74 -8.36 37.05 -2.66
CA PHE A 74 -9.32 36.88 -3.77
C PHE A 74 -10.63 37.61 -3.48
N PHE A 75 -11.17 37.48 -2.27
CA PHE A 75 -12.40 38.16 -1.86
C PHE A 75 -12.24 39.68 -1.81
N MET A 76 -11.13 40.18 -1.24
CA MET A 76 -10.77 41.61 -1.27
C MET A 76 -10.64 42.12 -2.70
N ARG A 77 -9.92 41.41 -3.58
CA ARG A 77 -9.81 41.80 -5.00
C ARG A 77 -11.15 41.83 -5.73
N ARG A 78 -12.09 40.96 -5.36
CA ARG A 78 -13.44 40.93 -5.93
C ARG A 78 -14.34 42.04 -5.38
N LYS A 79 -14.18 42.43 -4.11
CA LYS A 79 -14.96 43.49 -3.46
C LYS A 79 -14.44 44.91 -3.73
N PHE A 80 -13.14 45.06 -3.94
CA PHE A 80 -12.47 46.36 -4.14
C PHE A 80 -12.12 46.65 -5.61
N LYS A 81 -12.49 45.78 -6.56
CA LYS A 81 -12.65 46.17 -7.97
C LYS A 81 -14.03 46.83 -8.15
N LYS A 82 -14.13 48.09 -7.75
CA LYS A 82 -15.08 49.06 -8.29
C LYS A 82 -14.27 50.16 -8.93
#